data_AF-A0A2W6CSD1-F1
#
_entry.id   AF-A0A2W6CSD1-F1
#
_cell.length_a   1.000
_cell.length_b   1.000
_cell.length_c   1.000
_cell.angle_alpha   90.00
_cell.angle_beta   90.00
_cell.angle_gamma   90.00
#
_symmetry.space_group_name_H-M   'P 1'
#
loop_
_entity.id
_entity.type
_entity.pdbx_description
1 polymer ?
#
loop_
_entity_poly.entity_id
_entity_poly.type
_entity_poly.pdbx_seq_one_letter_code
_entity_poly.pdbx_strand_id
1 'polypeptide(L)'
;MELIEGDVVEMSPIGAAHIRYVNRLNHLLAPAVQGRAIVSIQSSIALPPRSEPEPDLALLAWREDFYTELARPDDVLLIIEVADSIVAEDRRRKLPLYAAGGIPEAWLVDLPAGLIEMHSQPGPHG
;
A
#
# COMPACT_ATOMS: atom_id res chain seq x y z
N MET A 1 10.97 7.74 2.99
CA MET A 1 10.34 8.80 3.80
C MET A 1 8.99 9.03 3.18
N GLU A 2 7.96 9.29 3.97
CA GLU A 2 6.58 9.53 3.49
C GLU A 2 6.08 10.88 3.99
N LEU A 3 5.12 11.48 3.27
CA LEU A 3 4.39 12.64 3.76
C LEU A 3 3.07 12.18 4.37
N ILE A 4 2.85 12.40 5.66
CA ILE A 4 1.62 11.97 6.34
C ILE A 4 1.06 13.18 7.09
N GLU A 5 -0.13 13.63 6.69
CA GLU A 5 -0.82 14.79 7.29
C GLU A 5 0.02 16.08 7.31
N GLY A 6 0.97 16.21 6.38
CA GLY A 6 1.91 17.34 6.31
C GLY A 6 3.24 17.13 7.01
N ASP A 7 3.43 16.02 7.73
CA ASP A 7 4.68 15.66 8.40
C ASP A 7 5.50 14.67 7.58
N VAL A 8 6.83 14.85 7.56
CA VAL A 8 7.74 13.88 6.94
C VAL A 8 8.07 12.78 7.93
N VAL A 9 7.74 11.55 7.57
CA VAL A 9 7.88 10.36 8.39
C VAL A 9 9.01 9.49 7.82
N GLU A 10 9.94 9.08 8.67
CA GLU A 10 10.99 8.15 8.28
C GLU A 10 10.43 6.73 8.22
N MET A 11 10.70 6.00 7.15
CA MET A 11 10.27 4.61 7.03
C MET A 11 11.22 3.71 7.83
N SER A 12 10.68 2.65 8.41
CA SER A 12 11.49 1.63 9.07
C SER A 12 12.48 1.00 8.08
N PRO A 13 13.69 0.62 8.52
CA PRO A 13 14.66 -0.03 7.65
C PRO A 13 14.07 -1.30 7.03
N ILE A 14 14.16 -1.41 5.71
CA ILE A 14 13.62 -2.56 4.98
C ILE A 14 14.55 -3.77 5.15
N GLY A 15 14.05 -4.81 5.82
CA GLY A 15 14.76 -6.07 5.98
C GLY A 15 14.77 -6.95 4.73
N ALA A 16 15.75 -7.86 4.63
CA ALA A 16 15.84 -8.81 3.51
C ALA A 16 14.59 -9.72 3.39
N ALA A 17 13.90 -9.99 4.51
CA ALA A 17 12.66 -10.74 4.52
C ALA A 17 11.55 -9.99 3.79
N HIS A 18 11.33 -8.72 4.13
CA HIS A 18 10.38 -7.84 3.47
C HIS A 18 10.63 -7.77 1.96
N ILE A 19 11.87 -7.47 1.53
CA ILE A 19 12.25 -7.39 0.11
C ILE A 19 11.88 -8.67 -0.65
N ARG A 20 12.15 -9.83 -0.04
CA ARG A 20 11.83 -11.14 -0.64
C ARG A 20 10.31 -11.28 -0.87
N TYR A 21 9.49 -10.86 0.08
CA TYR A 21 8.03 -10.97 -0.04
C TYR A 21 7.46 -9.99 -1.05
N VAL A 22 7.91 -8.73 -1.06
CA VAL A 22 7.51 -7.74 -2.07
C VAL A 22 7.83 -8.24 -3.47
N ASN A 23 9.05 -8.73 -3.70
CA ASN A 23 9.45 -9.32 -4.98
C ASN A 23 8.60 -10.52 -5.38
N ARG A 24 8.25 -11.39 -4.42
CA ARG A 24 7.42 -12.57 -4.68
C ARG A 24 5.97 -12.18 -5.00
N LEU A 25 5.41 -11.21 -4.28
CA LEU A 25 4.07 -10.69 -4.54
C LEU A 25 4.01 -10.06 -5.93
N ASN A 26 4.98 -9.22 -6.29
CA ASN A 26 5.08 -8.65 -7.63
C ASN A 26 5.13 -9.75 -8.72
N HIS A 27 5.99 -10.75 -8.54
CA HIS A 27 6.11 -11.87 -9.49
C HIS A 27 4.80 -12.63 -9.71
N LEU A 28 3.95 -12.73 -8.68
CA LEU A 28 2.64 -13.39 -8.75
C LEU A 28 1.56 -12.47 -9.32
N LEU A 29 1.51 -11.21 -8.87
CA LEU A 29 0.44 -10.27 -9.19
C LEU A 29 0.58 -9.70 -10.60
N ALA A 30 1.78 -9.30 -11.02
CA ALA A 30 2.01 -8.65 -12.32
C ALA A 30 1.44 -9.45 -13.51
N PRO A 31 1.75 -10.75 -13.67
CA PRO A 31 1.15 -11.54 -14.74
C PRO A 31 -0.36 -11.79 -14.52
N ALA A 32 -0.80 -11.92 -13.26
CA ALA A 32 -2.20 -12.17 -12.96
C ALA A 32 -3.10 -11.00 -13.35
N VAL A 33 -2.63 -9.76 -13.25
CA VAL A 33 -3.43 -8.54 -13.52
C VAL A 33 -3.09 -7.85 -14.84
N GLN A 34 -2.22 -8.45 -15.66
CA GLN A 34 -1.77 -7.88 -16.93
C GLN A 34 -2.96 -7.41 -17.80
N GLY A 35 -2.90 -6.16 -18.26
CA GLY A 35 -3.93 -5.53 -19.09
C GLY A 35 -5.24 -5.18 -18.35
N ARG A 36 -5.30 -5.38 -17.03
CA ARG A 36 -6.47 -5.07 -16.19
C ARG A 36 -6.16 -4.11 -15.04
N ALA A 37 -4.93 -4.15 -14.54
CA ALA A 37 -4.42 -3.24 -13.51
C ALA A 37 -2.91 -3.04 -13.67
N ILE A 38 -2.37 -2.06 -12.97
CA ILE A 38 -0.93 -1.82 -12.83
C ILE A 38 -0.50 -2.23 -11.42
N VAL A 39 0.56 -3.03 -11.30
CA VAL A 39 1.20 -3.27 -10.01
C VAL A 39 2.21 -2.15 -9.79
N SER A 40 1.89 -1.23 -8.87
CA SER A 40 2.78 -0.17 -8.43
C SER A 40 3.49 -0.63 -7.16
N ILE A 41 4.82 -0.48 -7.10
CA ILE A 41 5.66 -1.01 -6.03
C ILE A 41 6.39 0.17 -5.40
N GLN A 42 6.30 0.32 -4.08
CA GLN A 42 7.01 1.35 -3.32
C GLN A 42 6.90 2.74 -3.98
N SER A 43 5.66 3.13 -4.29
CA SER A 43 5.35 4.35 -5.05
C SER A 43 4.23 5.11 -4.35
N SER A 44 4.40 6.43 -4.21
CA SER A 44 3.48 7.26 -3.44
C SER A 44 2.08 7.33 -4.05
N ILE A 45 1.08 7.42 -3.18
CA ILE A 45 -0.34 7.65 -3.53
C ILE A 45 -0.76 8.97 -2.89
N ALA A 46 -1.32 9.89 -3.68
CA ALA A 46 -1.81 11.16 -3.17
C ALA A 46 -3.15 10.97 -2.44
N LEU A 47 -3.14 11.12 -1.11
CA LEU A 47 -4.33 11.10 -0.25
C LEU A 47 -4.65 12.51 0.25
N PRO A 48 -5.80 13.09 -0.14
CA PRO A 48 -6.24 14.38 0.38
C PRO A 48 -6.44 14.33 1.92
N PRO A 49 -6.21 15.44 2.64
CA PRO A 49 -5.84 16.75 2.11
C PRO A 49 -4.34 16.94 1.85
N ARG A 50 -3.44 16.21 2.53
CA ARG A 50 -1.97 16.45 2.51
C ARG A 50 -1.12 15.22 2.87
N SER A 51 -1.47 14.04 2.37
CA SER A 51 -0.70 12.81 2.61
C SER A 51 -0.28 12.17 1.29
N GLU A 52 0.93 11.62 1.27
CA GLU A 52 1.53 10.86 0.17
C GLU A 52 2.23 9.61 0.75
N PRO A 53 1.47 8.65 1.32
CA PRO A 53 2.04 7.39 1.78
C PRO A 53 2.63 6.59 0.60
N GLU A 54 3.65 5.78 0.90
CA GLU A 54 4.35 4.89 -0.01
C GLU A 54 4.04 3.43 0.40
N PRO A 55 2.95 2.83 -0.10
CA PRO A 55 2.67 1.43 0.17
C PRO A 55 3.70 0.51 -0.50
N ASP A 56 3.93 -0.66 0.09
CA ASP A 56 4.84 -1.65 -0.50
C ASP A 56 4.39 -2.10 -1.89
N LEU A 57 3.08 -2.38 -2.02
CA LEU A 57 2.44 -2.60 -3.32
C LEU A 57 1.05 -1.95 -3.36
N ALA A 58 0.68 -1.48 -4.54
CA ALA A 58 -0.69 -1.10 -4.88
C ALA A 58 -1.10 -1.70 -6.23
N LEU A 59 -2.33 -2.18 -6.32
CA LEU A 59 -2.98 -2.44 -7.61
C LEU A 59 -3.74 -1.18 -8.00
N LEU A 60 -3.29 -0.54 -9.07
CA LEU A 60 -3.94 0.63 -9.64
C LEU A 60 -4.83 0.21 -10.81
N ALA A 61 -5.95 0.91 -11.01
CA ALA A 61 -6.77 0.77 -12.19
C ALA A 61 -5.91 0.91 -13.45
N TRP A 62 -6.21 0.12 -14.49
CA TRP A 62 -5.42 0.21 -15.72
C TRP A 62 -5.54 1.58 -16.38
N ARG A 63 -4.39 2.17 -16.72
CA ARG A 63 -4.27 3.35 -17.58
C ARG A 63 -3.10 3.16 -18.54
N GLU A 64 -3.30 3.58 -19.79
CA GLU A 64 -2.29 3.46 -20.86
C GLU A 64 -1.08 4.36 -20.63
N ASP A 65 -1.23 5.46 -19.88
CA ASP A 65 -0.17 6.41 -19.56
C ASP A 65 0.69 6.01 -18.35
N PHE A 66 0.36 4.88 -17.71
CA PHE A 66 1.04 4.38 -16.51
C PHE A 66 1.14 5.42 -15.38
N TYR A 67 0.15 6.31 -15.25
CA TYR A 67 0.10 7.35 -14.22
C TYR A 67 1.27 8.34 -14.29
N THR A 68 1.13 9.39 -15.12
CA THR A 68 2.11 10.50 -15.18
C THR A 68 2.07 11.43 -13.97
N GLU A 69 1.05 11.29 -13.12
CA GLU A 69 0.87 11.97 -11.84
C GLU A 69 0.66 10.92 -10.74
N LEU A 70 0.79 11.32 -9.47
CA LEU A 70 0.48 10.42 -8.36
C LEU A 70 -0.95 9.89 -8.46
N ALA A 71 -1.11 8.58 -8.27
CA ALA A 71 -2.41 7.95 -8.18
C ALA A 71 -3.21 8.54 -7.01
N ARG A 72 -4.53 8.65 -7.18
CA ARG A 72 -5.47 9.14 -6.17
C ARG A 72 -6.30 7.98 -5.61
N PRO A 73 -7.08 8.16 -4.53
CA PRO A 73 -7.80 7.04 -3.92
C PRO A 73 -8.69 6.27 -4.90
N ASP A 74 -9.39 6.97 -5.79
CA ASP A 74 -10.28 6.36 -6.80
C ASP A 74 -9.55 5.51 -7.85
N ASP A 75 -8.23 5.67 -7.97
CA ASP A 75 -7.38 4.88 -8.85
C ASP A 75 -6.95 3.55 -8.21
N VAL A 76 -7.10 3.40 -6.89
CA VAL A 76 -6.53 2.29 -6.13
C VAL A 76 -7.56 1.18 -5.96
N LEU A 77 -7.23 0.00 -6.44
CA LEU A 77 -8.04 -1.21 -6.30
C LEU A 77 -7.69 -2.00 -5.03
N LEU A 78 -6.41 -2.01 -4.66
CA LEU A 78 -5.90 -2.73 -3.49
C LEU A 78 -4.57 -2.11 -3.05
N ILE A 79 -4.37 -1.96 -1.75
CA ILE A 79 -3.06 -1.72 -1.13
C ILE A 79 -2.60 -2.99 -0.39
N ILE A 80 -1.30 -3.29 -0.44
CA ILE A 80 -0.68 -4.37 0.33
C ILE A 80 0.53 -3.80 1.06
N GLU A 81 0.53 -3.92 2.40
CA GLU A 81 1.67 -3.63 3.26
C GLU A 81 2.29 -4.93 3.77
N VAL A 82 3.61 -5.00 3.85
CA VAL A 82 4.39 -6.16 4.27
C VAL A 82 5.18 -5.82 5.53
N ALA A 83 4.69 -6.26 6.68
CA ALA A 83 5.32 -5.98 7.96
C ALA A 83 6.26 -7.11 8.38
N ASP A 84 7.56 -6.81 8.57
CA ASP A 84 8.57 -7.77 9.00
C ASP A 84 8.88 -7.74 10.52
N SER A 85 8.61 -6.62 11.18
CA SER A 85 8.94 -6.39 12.59
C SER A 85 8.04 -5.35 13.28
N ILE A 86 7.61 -4.31 12.57
CA ILE A 86 6.81 -3.20 13.11
C ILE A 86 5.38 -3.20 12.53
N VAL A 87 4.69 -4.33 12.67
CA VAL A 87 3.27 -4.48 12.30
C VAL A 87 2.38 -3.43 12.98
N ALA A 88 2.75 -3.03 14.20
CA ALA A 88 1.95 -2.12 15.02
C ALA A 88 1.87 -0.71 14.43
N GLU A 89 2.87 -0.26 13.67
CA GLU A 89 2.88 1.08 13.09
C GLU A 89 1.97 1.14 11.86
N ASP A 90 2.11 0.18 10.94
CA ASP A 90 1.23 0.08 9.76
C ASP A 90 -0.24 -0.09 10.18
N ARG A 91 -0.50 -0.95 11.18
CA ARG A 91 -1.85 -1.17 11.69
C ARG A 91 -2.45 0.09 12.36
N ARG A 92 -1.64 0.91 13.03
CA ARG A 92 -2.14 2.09 13.77
C ARG A 92 -2.15 3.38 12.96
N ARG A 93 -1.34 3.49 11.92
CA ARG A 93 -1.16 4.71 11.14
C ARG A 93 -1.62 4.55 9.70
N LYS A 94 -1.03 3.60 8.97
CA LYS A 94 -1.26 3.46 7.54
C LYS A 94 -2.66 2.94 7.21
N LEU A 95 -3.11 1.86 7.87
CA LEU A 95 -4.45 1.31 7.61
C LEU A 95 -5.58 2.33 7.87
N PRO A 96 -5.63 3.04 9.02
CA PRO A 96 -6.61 4.11 9.21
C PRO A 96 -6.48 5.26 8.22
N LEU A 97 -5.26 5.60 7.79
CA LEU A 97 -5.01 6.63 6.78
C LEU A 97 -5.60 6.23 5.41
N TYR A 98 -5.38 4.99 4.98
CA TYR A 98 -5.97 4.46 3.74
C TYR A 98 -7.49 4.45 3.80
N ALA A 99 -8.03 4.02 4.94
CA ALA A 99 -9.46 4.05 5.20
C ALA A 99 -10.07 5.45 5.11
N ALA A 100 -9.46 6.42 5.81
CA ALA A 100 -9.88 7.81 5.79
C ALA A 100 -9.73 8.44 4.39
N GLY A 101 -8.73 8.00 3.62
CA GLY A 101 -8.52 8.39 2.23
C GLY A 101 -9.52 7.78 1.24
N GLY A 102 -10.36 6.82 1.66
CA GLY A 102 -11.37 6.18 0.82
C GLY A 102 -10.85 5.00 -0.01
N ILE A 103 -9.69 4.44 0.35
CA ILE A 103 -9.15 3.25 -0.32
C ILE A 103 -10.09 2.05 -0.08
N PRO A 104 -10.55 1.35 -1.13
CA PRO A 104 -11.59 0.34 -0.99
C PRO A 104 -11.09 -0.96 -0.35
N GLU A 105 -9.82 -1.30 -0.48
CA GLU A 105 -9.24 -2.53 0.05
C GLU A 105 -7.77 -2.35 0.44
N ALA A 106 -7.41 -2.81 1.64
CA ALA A 106 -6.04 -2.80 2.14
C ALA A 106 -5.72 -4.11 2.86
N TRP A 107 -4.58 -4.72 2.53
CA TRP A 107 -4.09 -5.94 3.15
C TRP A 107 -2.80 -5.68 3.93
N LEU A 108 -2.69 -6.29 5.11
CA LEU A 108 -1.47 -6.29 5.92
C LEU A 108 -0.94 -7.72 5.99
N VAL A 109 0.24 -7.93 5.43
CA VAL A 109 0.96 -9.20 5.47
C VAL A 109 1.90 -9.19 6.67
N ASP A 110 1.46 -9.80 7.78
CA ASP A 110 2.24 -9.92 9.01
C ASP A 110 3.17 -11.14 8.91
N LEU A 111 4.45 -10.89 8.59
CA LEU A 111 5.44 -11.96 8.42
C LEU A 111 5.76 -12.69 9.73
N PRO A 112 5.94 -12.00 10.89
CA PRO A 112 6.11 -12.67 12.18
C PRO A 112 4.95 -13.59 12.56
N ALA A 113 3.70 -13.16 12.36
CA ALA A 113 2.52 -13.94 12.70
C ALA A 113 2.12 -14.96 11.62
N GLY A 114 2.67 -14.83 10.40
CA GLY A 114 2.40 -15.73 9.28
C GLY A 114 0.97 -15.64 8.76
N LEU A 115 0.36 -14.47 8.82
CA LEU A 115 -1.04 -14.23 8.46
C LEU A 115 -1.19 -13.04 7.50
N ILE A 116 -2.37 -12.94 6.90
CA ILE A 116 -2.78 -11.79 6.09
C ILE A 116 -4.07 -11.25 6.72
N GLU A 117 -4.05 -9.99 7.14
CA GLU A 117 -5.22 -9.22 7.52
C GLU A 117 -5.80 -8.54 6.28
N MET A 118 -7.10 -8.73 6.04
CA MET A 118 -7.80 -8.13 4.91
C MET A 118 -8.83 -7.14 5.42
N HIS A 119 -8.72 -5.89 4.97
CA HIS A 119 -9.63 -4.80 5.30
C HIS A 119 -10.37 -4.35 4.04
N SER A 120 -11.64 -4.75 3.93
CA SER A 120 -12.53 -4.38 2.81
C SER A 120 -13.48 -3.27 3.23
N GLN A 121 -13.60 -2.23 2.41
CA GLN A 121 -14.32 -0.99 2.76
C GLN A 121 -13.90 -0.45 4.14
N PRO A 122 -12.59 -0.30 4.39
CA PRO A 122 -12.12 0.08 5.72
C PRO A 122 -12.75 1.41 6.14
N GLY A 123 -13.45 1.41 7.27
CA GLY A 123 -13.90 2.63 7.94
C GLY A 123 -12.73 3.27 8.70
N PRO A 124 -12.89 4.45 9.30
CA PRO A 124 -11.81 5.17 10.00
C PRO A 124 -11.15 4.42 11.17
N HIS A 125 -11.59 3.20 11.49
CA HIS A 125 -11.03 2.32 12.52
C HIS A 125 -10.31 1.07 11.98
N GLY A 126 -10.18 0.95 10.65
CA GLY A 126 -9.69 -0.26 9.98
C GLY A 126 -10.81 -1.25 9.68
#